data_AF-A0A2J6IWW6-F1
#
_entry.id   AF-A0A2J6IWW6-F1
#
_cell.length_a   1.000
_cell.length_b   1.000
_cell.length_c   1.000
_cell.angle_alpha   90.00
_cell.angle_beta   90.00
_cell.angle_gamma   90.00
#
_symmetry.space_group_name_H-M   'P 1'
#
loop_
_entity.id
_entity.type
_entity.pdbx_description
1 polymer ?
#
loop_
_entity_poly.entity_id
_entity_poly.type
_entity_poly.pdbx_seq_one_letter_code
_entity_poly.pdbx_strand_id
1 'polypeptide(L)' 'MMVKVKTFGEPLQPFKAHRELEELDARVNSFIAEHNITRVISLSDATTTEDGSTIGLVRTLVYEE' A
#
# COMPACT_ATOMS: atom_id res chain seq x y z
N MET A 1 19.09 -1.35 14.22
CA MET A 1 17.68 -1.67 13.95
C MET A 1 16.96 -0.37 13.71
N MET A 2 16.86 0.05 12.44
CA MET A 2 16.15 1.27 12.08
C MET A 2 14.80 0.88 11.49
N VAL A 3 13.72 1.33 12.13
CA VAL A 3 12.35 1.12 11.62
C VAL A 3 12.06 2.21 10.60
N LYS A 4 11.64 1.82 9.40
CA LYS A 4 11.23 2.71 8.31
C LYS A 4 9.75 2.52 8.01
N VAL A 5 9.16 3.59 7.48
CA VAL A 5 7.75 3.64 7.06
C VAL A 5 7.68 4.13 5.62
N LYS A 6 6.94 3.41 4.78
CA LYS A 6 6.65 3.79 3.40
C LYS A 6 5.14 3.71 3.17
N THR A 7 4.56 4.74 2.58
CA THR A 7 3.14 4.79 2.22
C THR A 7 2.96 4.70 0.70
N PHE A 8 1.89 4.03 0.28
CA PHE A 8 1.47 3.89 -1.10
C PHE A 8 0.01 4.32 -1.20
N GLY A 9 -0.30 5.19 -2.17
CA GLY A 9 -1.68 5.56 -2.49
C GLY A 9 -2.15 4.85 -3.76
N GLU A 10 -3.43 4.48 -3.78
CA GLU A 10 -4.12 3.94 -4.96
C GLU A 10 -5.54 4.54 -5.03
N PRO A 11 -5.92 5.23 -6.12
CA PRO A 11 -7.31 5.60 -6.32
C PRO A 11 -8.17 4.35 -6.53
N LEU A 12 -9.39 4.34 -6.01
CA LEU A 12 -10.34 3.26 -6.22
C LEU A 12 -11.50 3.76 -7.07
N GLN A 13 -11.50 3.40 -8.36
CA GLN A 13 -12.56 3.79 -9.28
C GLN A 13 -13.69 2.76 -9.29
N PRO A 14 -14.95 3.19 -9.52
CA PRO A 14 -16.07 2.27 -9.68
C PRO A 14 -15.77 1.17 -10.70
N PHE A 15 -16.00 -0.08 -10.30
CA PHE A 15 -15.76 -1.29 -11.10
C PHE A 15 -14.31 -1.57 -11.50
N LYS A 16 -13.32 -0.86 -10.92
CA LYS A 16 -11.89 -1.12 -11.16
C LYS A 16 -11.10 -1.57 -9.93
N ALA A 17 -11.71 -1.48 -8.74
CA ALA A 17 -11.05 -1.74 -7.47
C ALA A 17 -10.22 -3.04 -7.44
N HIS A 18 -10.70 -4.15 -8.02
CA HIS A 18 -9.93 -5.39 -8.02
C HIS A 18 -8.57 -5.24 -8.71
N ARG A 19 -8.55 -4.67 -9.92
CA ARG A 19 -7.32 -4.43 -10.68
C ARG A 19 -6.42 -3.41 -9.97
N GLU A 20 -7.00 -2.34 -9.46
CA GLU A 20 -6.25 -1.29 -8.75
C GLU A 20 -5.57 -1.85 -7.49
N LEU A 21 -6.22 -2.77 -6.77
CA LEU A 21 -5.64 -3.47 -5.62
C LEU A 21 -4.53 -4.44 -6.03
N GLU A 22 -4.65 -5.14 -7.16
CA GLU A 22 -3.56 -5.98 -7.71
C GLU A 22 -2.35 -5.13 -8.11
N GLU A 23 -2.57 -3.98 -8.75
CA GLU A 23 -1.52 -3.05 -9.14
C GLU A 23 -0.82 -2.44 -7.91
N LEU A 24 -1.58 -2.07 -6.88
CA LEU A 24 -1.03 -1.64 -5.59
C LEU A 24 -0.16 -2.73 -4.95
N ASP A 25 -0.64 -3.97 -4.92
CA ASP A 25 0.09 -5.10 -4.34
C ASP A 25 1.40 -5.37 -5.09
N ALA A 26 1.36 -5.36 -6.43
CA ALA A 26 2.55 -5.49 -7.25
C ALA A 26 3.59 -4.39 -6.94
N ARG A 27 3.17 -3.13 -6.80
CA ARG A 27 4.08 -2.01 -6.45
C ARG A 27 4.72 -2.18 -5.07
N VAL A 28 3.97 -2.65 -4.08
CA VAL A 28 4.51 -2.90 -2.74
C VAL A 28 5.54 -4.04 -2.77
N ASN A 29 5.23 -5.13 -3.47
CA ASN A 29 6.15 -6.26 -3.61
C ASN A 29 7.43 -5.89 -4.36
N SER A 30 7.32 -5.12 -5.46
CA SER A 30 8.48 -4.59 -6.17
C SER A 30 9.37 -3.74 -5.27
N PHE A 31 8.78 -2.84 -4.47
CA PHE A 31 9.53 -2.04 -3.50
C PHE A 31 10.27 -2.91 -2.48
N ILE A 32 9.61 -3.93 -1.92
CA ILE A 32 10.24 -4.85 -0.97
C ILE A 32 11.45 -5.56 -1.59
N ALA A 33 11.29 -6.06 -2.83
CA ALA A 33 12.36 -6.77 -3.54
C ALA A 33 13.53 -5.85 -3.94
N GLU A 34 13.24 -4.70 -4.55
CA GLU A 34 14.24 -3.73 -5.01
C GLU A 34 15.10 -3.18 -3.86
N HIS A 35 14.51 -3.04 -2.68
CA HIS A 35 15.20 -2.55 -1.48
C HIS A 35 15.77 -3.66 -0.59
N ASN A 36 15.68 -4.94 -0.99
CA ASN A 36 16.14 -6.11 -0.23
C ASN A 36 15.59 -6.13 1.22
N ILE A 37 14.33 -5.73 1.39
CA ILE A 37 13.69 -5.69 2.70
C ILE A 37 13.39 -7.13 3.14
N THR A 38 14.05 -7.58 4.19
CA THR A 38 13.93 -8.97 4.69
C THR A 38 12.95 -9.10 5.85
N ARG A 39 12.58 -8.00 6.50
CA ARG A 39 11.69 -8.00 7.66
C ARG A 39 10.63 -6.91 7.58
N VAL A 40 9.44 -7.32 7.17
CA VAL A 40 8.21 -6.52 7.27
C VAL A 40 7.67 -6.66 8.69
N ILE A 41 7.49 -5.53 9.37
CA ILE A 41 6.91 -5.46 10.71
C ILE A 41 5.37 -5.41 10.60
N SER A 42 4.85 -4.59 9.69
CA SER A 42 3.42 -4.39 9.51
C SER A 42 3.09 -3.92 8.10
N LEU A 43 1.91 -4.32 7.62
CA LEU A 43 1.26 -3.79 6.43
C LEU A 43 -0.19 -3.48 6.81
N SER A 44 -0.64 -2.24 6.59
CA SER A 44 -1.98 -1.80 6.99
C SER A 44 -2.59 -0.87 5.95
N ASP A 45 -3.89 -1.01 5.75
CA ASP A 45 -4.66 -0.24 4.78
C ASP A 45 -5.65 0.70 5.48
N ALA A 46 -5.76 1.91 4.96
CA ALA A 46 -6.78 2.88 5.32
C ALA A 46 -7.49 3.38 4.06
N THR A 47 -8.81 3.39 4.06
CA THR A 47 -9.58 3.95 2.95
C THR A 47 -9.62 5.48 3.03
N THR A 48 -9.58 6.13 1.89
CA THR A 48 -9.91 7.56 1.77
C THR A 48 -11.33 7.71 1.28
N THR A 49 -12.06 8.67 1.84
CA THR A 49 -13.47 8.89 1.53
C THR A 49 -13.73 10.30 1.03
N GLU A 50 -14.68 10.43 0.11
CA GLU A 50 -15.22 11.69 -0.38
C GLU A 50 -16.73 11.50 -0.58
N ASP A 51 -17.54 12.43 -0.06
CA ASP A 51 -19.01 12.38 -0.12
C ASP A 51 -19.65 11.03 0.27
N GLY A 52 -19.08 10.38 1.30
CA GLY A 52 -19.55 9.07 1.80
C GLY A 52 -19.15 7.87 0.94
N SER A 53 -18.44 8.09 -0.17
CA SER A 53 -17.88 7.05 -1.02
C SER A 53 -16.42 6.78 -0.69
N THR A 54 -16.00 5.52 -0.73
CA THR A 54 -14.58 5.17 -0.72
C THR A 54 -13.99 5.45 -2.11
N ILE A 55 -13.00 6.34 -2.18
CA ILE A 55 -12.39 6.80 -3.44
C ILE A 55 -10.92 6.40 -3.59
N GLY A 56 -10.35 5.75 -2.58
CA GLY A 56 -8.95 5.38 -2.59
C GLY A 56 -8.53 4.56 -1.39
N LEU A 57 -7.30 4.09 -1.44
CA LEU A 57 -6.63 3.33 -0.41
C LEU A 57 -5.24 3.92 -0.16
N VAL A 58 -4.88 4.06 1.12
CA VAL A 58 -3.51 4.31 1.56
C VAL A 58 -3.02 3.06 2.26
N ARG A 59 -2.00 2.42 1.69
CA ARG A 59 -1.29 1.27 2.27
C ARG A 59 0.00 1.72 2.92
N THR A 60 0.19 1.37 4.19
CA THR A 60 1.38 1.69 4.98
C THR A 60 2.19 0.43 5.22
N LEU A 61 3.44 0.44 4.77
CA LEU A 61 4.45 -0.60 5.01
C LEU A 61 5.42 -0.12 6.10
N VAL A 62 5.56 -0.90 7.15
CA VAL A 62 6.55 -0.72 8.23
C VAL A 62 7.56 -1.85 8.16
N TYR A 63 8.85 -1.55 8.10
CA TYR A 63 9.92 -2.54 7.90
C TYR A 63 11.23 -2.18 8.60
N GLU A 64 12.10 -3.17 8.77
CA GLU A 64 13.48 -2.99 9.25
C GLU A 64 14.45 -2.89 8.06
N GLU A 65 15.35 -1.91 8.12
CA GLU A 65 16.58 -1.87 7.30
C GLU A 65 17.72 -2.60 8.00
#